data_AF-A0A8C6L050-F1
#
_entry.id   AF-A0A8C6L050-F1
#
_cell.length_a   1.000
_cell.length_b   1.000
_cell.length_c   1.000
_cell.angle_alpha   90.00
_cell.angle_beta   90.00
_cell.angle_gamma   90.00
#
_symmetry.space_group_name_H-M   'P 1'
#
loop_
_entity.id
_entity.type
_entity.pdbx_description
1 polymer ?
#
loop_
_entity_poly.entity_id
_entity_poly.type
_entity_poly.pdbx_seq_one_letter_code
_entity_poly.pdbx_strand_id
1 'polypeptide(L)'
;MVLHYKYLSDFQKRKRKHSKLNQGEIDIKIFHEKIRPFIVEGTKSLVDSAQSIGYLDGERDTLMEALPSQECSLVALCEMAKELPLVEDEQKKWTQPLVTGESCASHVDLFSQVTENKQGYAVVVPLMGEEYVIPPNAAFLLSDFTRLQPLVQCGRRFDLIVIDPPWENKSVKRSRRYSFLPSSQLKRLPIPSLASQDCLVVTWVTNRPSHLRFVHDELYPHWGVQVLADWFWVKVTTSGEYVFPIDSQHKKPYEILVLGRYCSADTSRKPSEIPKIEDKCVIVSVPSALHSQKPSLSEVLRPFVGAEAECLELFARSLQPRWTSWGNEVLKFQHISYFNLTPAEACKDEATDDCTDEFSVPLREPGLPNASSPL
;
A
#
# COMPACT_ATOMS: atom_id res chain seq x y z
N MET A 1 -27.32 66.60 1.66
CA MET A 1 -25.93 66.33 2.06
C MET A 1 -25.79 64.85 2.36
N VAL A 2 -25.10 64.12 1.49
CA VAL A 2 -24.97 62.65 1.53
C VAL A 2 -23.95 62.26 2.59
N LEU A 3 -24.36 61.54 3.62
CA LEU A 3 -23.47 60.99 4.66
C LEU A 3 -22.87 59.68 4.16
N HIS A 4 -21.59 59.73 3.80
CA HIS A 4 -20.76 58.58 3.43
C HIS A 4 -20.19 57.95 4.71
N TYR A 5 -20.65 56.75 5.09
CA TYR A 5 -19.96 55.94 6.10
C TYR A 5 -18.80 55.19 5.43
N LYS A 6 -17.56 55.66 5.62
CA LYS A 6 -16.36 54.89 5.31
C LYS A 6 -16.00 54.01 6.51
N TYR A 7 -16.19 52.71 6.35
CA TYR A 7 -15.56 51.67 7.17
C TYR A 7 -14.03 51.76 7.03
N LEU A 8 -13.33 51.98 8.13
CA LEU A 8 -11.91 51.68 8.29
C LEU A 8 -11.77 50.84 9.55
N SER A 9 -11.86 49.52 9.40
CA SER A 9 -11.35 48.59 10.40
C SER A 9 -9.93 48.19 10.01
N ASP A 10 -8.97 48.73 10.75
CA ASP A 10 -7.57 48.31 10.68
C ASP A 10 -7.45 46.85 11.11
N PHE A 11 -7.49 45.93 10.15
CA PHE A 11 -6.98 44.57 10.34
C PHE A 11 -5.45 44.63 10.35
N GLN A 12 -4.87 44.97 11.51
CA GLN A 12 -3.48 44.68 11.80
C GLN A 12 -3.27 43.15 11.72
N LYS A 13 -2.78 42.68 10.57
CA LYS A 13 -2.20 41.33 10.44
C LYS A 13 -1.07 41.23 11.47
N ARG A 14 -1.34 40.56 12.60
CA ARG A 14 -0.32 40.16 13.58
C ARG A 14 0.78 39.41 12.82
N LYS A 15 1.93 40.05 12.60
CA LYS A 15 3.18 39.36 12.21
C LYS A 15 3.40 38.25 13.24
N ARG A 16 3.30 36.99 12.82
CA ARG A 16 3.70 35.85 13.66
C ARG A 16 5.16 36.07 14.06
N LYS A 17 5.40 36.34 15.35
CA LYS A 17 6.76 36.28 15.92
C LYS A 17 7.33 34.91 15.56
N HIS A 18 8.55 34.87 15.03
CA HIS A 18 9.30 33.64 14.87
C HIS A 18 9.41 32.99 16.26
N SER A 19 8.56 31.99 16.52
CA SER A 19 8.56 31.25 17.77
C SER A 19 9.84 30.43 17.83
N LYS A 20 10.45 30.34 19.03
CA LYS A 20 11.44 29.29 19.29
C LYS A 20 10.82 27.93 18.92
N LEU A 21 11.61 27.08 18.27
CA LEU A 21 11.18 25.74 17.90
C LEU A 21 10.78 24.95 19.15
N ASN A 22 9.71 24.16 19.07
CA ASN A 22 9.37 23.22 20.13
C ASN A 22 10.28 21.98 20.05
N GLN A 23 10.33 21.18 21.12
CA GLN A 23 11.20 20.00 21.19
C GLN A 23 10.98 19.02 20.02
N GLY A 24 9.72 18.82 19.59
CA GLY A 24 9.43 17.95 18.45
C GLY A 24 9.97 18.49 17.13
N GLU A 25 9.96 19.81 16.93
CA GLU A 25 10.58 20.45 15.75
C GLU A 25 12.11 20.35 15.78
N ILE A 26 12.71 20.41 16.97
CA ILE A 26 14.14 20.21 17.17
C ILE A 26 14.52 18.75 16.84
N ASP A 27 13.79 17.78 17.38
CA ASP A 27 14.00 16.35 17.10
C ASP A 27 13.91 16.06 15.60
N ILE A 28 12.90 16.63 14.90
CA ILE A 28 12.75 16.51 13.44
C ILE A 28 13.98 17.05 12.71
N LYS A 29 14.48 18.22 13.13
CA LYS A 29 15.64 18.86 12.49
C LYS A 29 16.91 18.03 12.69
N ILE A 30 17.16 17.56 13.91
CA ILE A 30 18.32 16.71 14.23
C ILE A 30 18.27 15.40 13.42
N PHE A 31 17.11 14.74 13.40
CA PHE A 31 16.93 13.53 12.61
C PHE A 31 17.17 13.79 11.12
N HIS A 32 16.59 14.86 10.57
CA HIS A 32 16.77 15.23 9.17
C HIS A 32 18.25 15.51 8.84
N GLU A 33 18.95 16.29 9.66
CA GLU A 33 20.37 16.59 9.47
C GLU A 33 21.23 15.32 9.45
N LYS A 34 20.90 14.32 10.26
CA LYS A 34 21.58 13.02 10.30
C LYS A 34 21.44 12.22 8.99
N ILE A 35 20.25 12.23 8.37
CA ILE A 35 19.95 11.39 7.20
C ILE A 35 20.13 12.11 5.86
N ARG A 36 20.12 13.45 5.88
CA ARG A 36 20.18 14.31 4.68
C ARG A 36 21.33 13.96 3.73
N PRO A 37 22.58 13.73 4.19
CA PRO A 37 23.69 13.42 3.27
C PRO A 37 23.41 12.15 2.44
N PHE A 38 22.93 11.09 3.08
CA PHE A 38 22.58 9.82 2.43
C PHE A 38 21.46 9.98 1.40
N ILE A 39 20.43 10.77 1.74
CA ILE A 39 19.34 11.07 0.81
C ILE A 39 19.85 11.85 -0.41
N VAL A 40 20.67 12.89 -0.20
CA VAL A 40 21.18 13.72 -1.30
C VAL A 40 22.06 12.89 -2.24
N GLU A 41 23.00 12.15 -1.67
CA GLU A 41 23.93 11.32 -2.43
C GLU A 41 23.22 10.18 -3.16
N GLY A 42 22.38 9.42 -2.46
CA GLY A 42 21.63 8.30 -3.02
C GLY A 42 20.63 8.75 -4.09
N THR A 43 19.93 9.87 -3.88
CA THR A 43 19.02 10.42 -4.90
C THR A 43 19.80 10.82 -6.14
N LYS A 44 20.91 11.54 -5.98
CA LYS A 44 21.72 11.96 -7.12
C LYS A 44 22.18 10.75 -7.95
N SER A 45 22.76 9.75 -7.29
CA SER A 45 23.23 8.54 -7.98
C SER A 45 22.13 7.81 -8.75
N LEU A 46 20.94 7.67 -8.14
CA LEU A 46 19.81 6.97 -8.76
C LEU A 46 19.17 7.79 -9.88
N VAL A 47 19.04 9.11 -9.71
CA VAL A 47 18.50 10.01 -10.74
C VAL A 47 19.44 10.10 -11.93
N ASP A 48 20.75 10.29 -11.71
CA ASP A 48 21.75 10.33 -12.79
C ASP A 48 21.72 9.02 -13.60
N SER A 49 21.61 7.87 -12.90
CA SER A 49 21.49 6.57 -13.56
C SER A 49 20.19 6.48 -14.36
N ALA A 50 19.03 6.78 -13.75
CA ALA A 50 17.72 6.71 -14.42
C ALA A 50 17.61 7.65 -15.62
N GLN A 51 18.22 8.83 -15.57
CA GLN A 51 18.29 9.76 -16.69
C GLN A 51 19.13 9.19 -17.84
N SER A 52 20.26 8.53 -17.53
CA SER A 52 21.13 7.94 -18.55
C SER A 52 20.46 6.82 -19.36
N ILE A 53 19.46 6.15 -18.78
CA ILE A 53 18.66 5.09 -19.42
C ILE A 53 17.25 5.56 -19.83
N GLY A 54 16.96 6.86 -19.76
CA GLY A 54 15.71 7.44 -20.28
C GLY A 54 14.46 7.24 -19.41
N TYR A 55 14.57 6.79 -18.16
CA TYR A 55 13.43 6.63 -17.26
C TYR A 55 12.96 7.94 -16.61
N LEU A 56 13.79 8.99 -16.66
CA LEU A 56 13.48 10.34 -16.14
C LEU A 56 13.84 11.39 -17.20
N ASP A 57 12.97 11.58 -18.18
CA ASP A 57 13.17 12.49 -19.32
C ASP A 57 12.46 13.86 -19.14
N GLY A 58 11.63 14.00 -18.10
CA GLY A 58 10.84 15.20 -17.85
C GLY A 58 9.57 15.31 -18.70
N GLU A 59 9.26 14.32 -19.54
CA GLU A 59 8.00 14.30 -20.26
C GLU A 59 6.84 14.15 -19.27
N ARG A 60 5.72 14.80 -19.62
CA ARG A 60 4.45 14.62 -18.90
C ARG A 60 3.50 14.00 -19.90
N ASP A 61 2.92 12.88 -19.51
CA ASP A 61 1.88 12.26 -20.31
C ASP A 61 0.76 13.29 -20.55
N THR A 62 0.56 13.67 -21.81
CA THR A 62 -0.42 14.69 -22.21
C THR A 62 -1.86 14.19 -22.10
N LEU A 63 -2.05 12.90 -21.85
CA LEU A 63 -3.33 12.27 -21.59
C LEU A 63 -3.77 12.56 -20.14
N MET A 64 -4.17 13.81 -19.86
CA MET A 64 -4.99 14.10 -18.67
C MET A 64 -6.41 13.58 -18.91
N GLU A 65 -6.60 12.26 -18.91
CA GLU A 65 -7.91 11.74 -18.55
C GLU A 65 -8.14 12.02 -17.06
N ALA A 66 -9.29 12.59 -16.74
CA ALA A 66 -9.63 12.90 -15.37
C ALA A 66 -9.66 11.60 -14.57
N LEU A 67 -8.75 11.45 -13.60
CA LEU A 67 -8.75 10.32 -12.69
C LEU A 67 -10.14 10.18 -12.08
N PRO A 68 -10.75 8.98 -12.12
CA PRO A 68 -12.09 8.79 -11.63
C PRO A 68 -12.16 9.22 -10.16
N SER A 69 -13.03 10.18 -9.86
CA SER A 69 -13.31 10.63 -8.50
C SER A 69 -14.21 9.61 -7.81
N GLN A 70 -13.75 8.37 -7.65
CA GLN A 70 -14.52 7.39 -6.92
C GLN A 70 -14.30 7.59 -5.42
N GLU A 71 -15.31 8.12 -4.74
CA GLU A 71 -15.46 7.93 -3.30
C GLU A 71 -15.72 6.44 -3.04
N CYS A 72 -14.63 5.68 -2.90
CA CYS A 72 -14.65 4.26 -2.63
C CYS A 72 -15.47 3.95 -1.35
N SER A 73 -16.62 3.29 -1.49
CA SER A 73 -17.55 3.00 -0.37
C SER A 73 -17.12 1.78 0.47
N LEU A 74 -15.95 1.20 0.20
CA LEU A 74 -15.40 0.02 0.91
C LEU A 74 -15.34 0.21 2.43
N VAL A 75 -15.03 1.43 2.90
CA VAL A 75 -15.00 1.72 4.34
C VAL A 75 -16.40 1.61 4.95
N ALA A 76 -17.42 2.18 4.29
CA ALA A 76 -18.80 2.10 4.76
C ALA A 76 -19.30 0.64 4.78
N LEU A 77 -18.88 -0.17 3.81
CA LEU A 77 -19.13 -1.61 3.84
C LEU A 77 -18.45 -2.32 5.00
N CYS A 78 -17.18 -2.02 5.25
CA CYS A 78 -16.46 -2.61 6.39
C CYS A 78 -17.15 -2.30 7.71
N GLU A 79 -17.68 -1.08 7.86
CA GLU A 79 -18.50 -0.68 9.03
C GLU A 79 -19.81 -1.47 9.09
N MET A 80 -20.59 -1.54 8.01
CA MET A 80 -21.84 -2.33 7.99
C MET A 80 -21.60 -3.80 8.28
N ALA A 81 -20.50 -4.35 7.77
CA ALA A 81 -20.16 -5.73 8.01
C ALA A 81 -19.99 -6.01 9.51
N LYS A 82 -19.61 -5.04 10.36
CA LYS A 82 -19.37 -5.26 11.81
C LYS A 82 -20.59 -5.78 12.54
N GLU A 83 -21.76 -5.44 12.03
CA GLU A 83 -23.05 -5.87 12.56
C GLU A 83 -23.43 -7.30 12.13
N LEU A 84 -22.64 -7.92 11.23
CA LEU A 84 -22.86 -9.31 10.83
C LEU A 84 -22.38 -10.27 11.94
N PRO A 85 -23.19 -11.27 12.31
CA PRO A 85 -22.80 -12.26 13.31
C PRO A 85 -21.51 -12.99 12.91
N LEU A 86 -20.59 -13.12 13.86
CA LEU A 86 -19.50 -14.08 13.72
C LEU A 86 -20.12 -15.47 13.84
N VAL A 87 -20.49 -16.09 12.72
CA VAL A 87 -20.96 -17.48 12.73
C VAL A 87 -19.77 -18.36 13.13
N GLU A 88 -19.80 -18.85 14.37
CA GLU A 88 -18.92 -19.89 14.92
C GLU A 88 -19.38 -21.24 14.39
N ASP A 89 -19.08 -21.52 13.11
CA ASP A 89 -19.25 -22.86 12.56
C ASP A 89 -17.92 -23.62 12.68
N GLU A 90 -17.93 -24.78 13.35
CA GLU A 90 -16.74 -25.62 13.50
C GLU A 90 -16.23 -26.21 12.17
N GLN A 91 -17.02 -26.11 11.09
CA GLN A 91 -16.63 -26.48 9.72
C GLN A 91 -16.28 -25.28 8.81
N LYS A 92 -16.15 -24.07 9.36
CA LYS A 92 -15.93 -22.86 8.55
C LYS A 92 -14.58 -22.91 7.83
N LYS A 93 -14.61 -22.84 6.50
CA LYS A 93 -13.41 -22.60 5.69
C LYS A 93 -12.99 -21.14 5.84
N TRP A 94 -11.73 -20.89 6.14
CA TRP A 94 -11.16 -19.54 6.28
C TRP A 94 -10.67 -18.94 4.97
N THR A 95 -10.67 -19.75 3.91
CA THR A 95 -10.26 -19.38 2.55
C THR A 95 -11.34 -19.80 1.56
N GLN A 96 -11.61 -18.95 0.58
CA GLN A 96 -12.51 -19.23 -0.54
C GLN A 96 -11.84 -18.89 -1.88
N PRO A 97 -12.01 -19.72 -2.92
CA PRO A 97 -11.60 -19.35 -4.26
C PRO A 97 -12.49 -18.24 -4.80
N LEU A 98 -11.94 -17.36 -5.63
CA LEU A 98 -12.70 -16.40 -6.39
C LEU A 98 -13.58 -17.14 -7.41
N VAL A 99 -14.90 -17.02 -7.28
CA VAL A 99 -15.86 -17.68 -8.18
C VAL A 99 -16.22 -16.73 -9.33
N THR A 100 -16.01 -17.16 -10.56
CA THR A 100 -16.35 -16.41 -11.78
C THR A 100 -17.45 -17.13 -12.56
N GLY A 101 -18.65 -16.56 -12.69
CA GLY A 101 -19.71 -17.08 -13.57
C GLY A 101 -21.12 -16.51 -13.34
N GLU A 102 -21.98 -16.57 -14.37
CA GLU A 102 -23.37 -16.03 -14.40
C GLU A 102 -24.33 -16.66 -13.36
N SER A 103 -23.95 -17.79 -12.75
CA SER A 103 -24.68 -18.38 -11.62
C SER A 103 -24.35 -17.72 -10.27
N CYS A 104 -23.48 -16.71 -10.22
CA CYS A 104 -23.05 -16.05 -9.00
C CYS A 104 -24.08 -15.02 -8.50
N ALA A 105 -25.30 -15.50 -8.19
CA ALA A 105 -26.29 -14.74 -7.45
C ALA A 105 -25.98 -14.70 -5.92
N SER A 106 -24.96 -15.42 -5.46
CA SER A 106 -24.50 -15.41 -4.07
C SER A 106 -23.41 -14.36 -3.87
N HIS A 107 -23.66 -13.40 -2.98
CA HIS A 107 -22.68 -12.43 -2.50
C HIS A 107 -21.39 -13.14 -2.06
N VAL A 108 -20.24 -12.80 -2.65
CA VAL A 108 -18.92 -13.24 -2.16
C VAL A 108 -18.75 -12.72 -0.73
N ASP A 109 -18.46 -13.60 0.23
CA ASP A 109 -18.22 -13.21 1.63
C ASP A 109 -16.82 -12.61 1.77
N LEU A 110 -16.69 -11.32 1.46
CA LEU A 110 -15.41 -10.62 1.49
C LEU A 110 -14.86 -10.38 2.91
N PHE A 111 -15.69 -10.57 3.95
CA PHE A 111 -15.42 -10.11 5.31
C PHE A 111 -15.00 -11.22 6.27
N SER A 112 -15.48 -12.44 6.05
CA SER A 112 -15.26 -13.56 6.98
C SER A 112 -14.28 -14.60 6.46
N GLN A 113 -13.83 -14.49 5.21
CA GLN A 113 -12.93 -15.44 4.56
C GLN A 113 -11.90 -14.72 3.69
N VAL A 114 -10.70 -15.27 3.63
CA VAL A 114 -9.67 -14.83 2.69
C VAL A 114 -10.08 -15.27 1.28
N THR A 115 -10.24 -14.32 0.38
CA THR A 115 -10.62 -14.56 -1.02
C THR A 115 -9.37 -14.71 -1.86
N GLU A 116 -9.30 -15.74 -2.70
CA GLU A 116 -8.09 -16.10 -3.45
C GLU A 116 -8.36 -16.21 -4.95
N ASN A 117 -7.64 -15.43 -5.76
CA ASN A 117 -7.50 -15.71 -7.18
C ASN A 117 -6.38 -16.73 -7.38
N LYS A 118 -6.72 -18.00 -7.59
CA LYS A 118 -5.74 -19.09 -7.84
C LYS A 118 -5.34 -19.23 -9.31
N GLN A 119 -5.86 -18.35 -10.18
CA GLN A 119 -5.56 -18.39 -11.59
C GLN A 119 -4.18 -17.78 -11.86
N GLY A 120 -3.54 -18.25 -12.92
CA GLY A 120 -2.31 -17.67 -13.47
C GLY A 120 -2.54 -16.34 -14.21
N TYR A 121 -3.75 -15.80 -14.20
CA TYR A 121 -4.12 -14.54 -14.85
C TYR A 121 -5.00 -13.66 -13.95
N ALA A 122 -5.07 -12.37 -14.30
CA ALA A 122 -5.93 -11.41 -13.61
C ALA A 122 -7.41 -11.69 -13.90
N VAL A 123 -8.29 -11.46 -12.94
CA VAL A 123 -9.72 -11.73 -13.09
C VAL A 123 -10.50 -10.46 -12.78
N VAL A 124 -11.43 -10.08 -13.66
CA VAL A 124 -12.40 -9.01 -13.40
C VAL A 124 -13.58 -9.61 -12.64
N VAL A 125 -13.93 -9.02 -11.51
CA VAL A 125 -15.07 -9.45 -10.69
C VAL A 125 -16.03 -8.30 -10.42
N PRO A 126 -17.35 -8.50 -10.64
CA PRO A 126 -18.34 -7.54 -10.21
C PRO A 126 -18.52 -7.64 -8.70
N LEU A 127 -18.16 -6.57 -7.98
CA LEU A 127 -18.36 -6.46 -6.54
C LEU A 127 -19.07 -5.13 -6.27
N MET A 128 -20.17 -5.19 -5.52
CA MET A 128 -20.90 -3.99 -5.07
C MET A 128 -21.41 -3.08 -6.21
N GLY A 129 -21.68 -3.63 -7.39
CA GLY A 129 -22.14 -2.87 -8.56
C GLY A 129 -21.01 -2.20 -9.36
N GLU A 130 -19.76 -2.42 -8.99
CA GLU A 130 -18.57 -1.94 -9.72
C GLU A 130 -17.69 -3.14 -10.11
N GLU A 131 -16.76 -2.93 -11.04
CA GLU A 131 -15.85 -3.98 -11.51
C GLU A 131 -14.45 -3.78 -10.95
N TYR A 132 -13.89 -4.85 -10.39
CA TYR A 132 -12.57 -4.86 -9.78
C TYR A 132 -11.67 -5.90 -10.43
N VAL A 133 -10.40 -5.53 -10.67
CA VAL A 133 -9.36 -6.41 -11.19
C VAL A 133 -8.65 -7.08 -10.02
N ILE A 134 -8.63 -8.41 -10.00
CA ILE A 134 -7.92 -9.20 -9.00
C ILE A 134 -6.70 -9.84 -9.68
N PRO A 135 -5.46 -9.48 -9.29
CA PRO A 135 -4.24 -10.01 -9.89
C PRO A 135 -4.11 -11.53 -9.77
N PRO A 136 -3.30 -12.17 -10.62
CA PRO A 136 -3.05 -13.60 -10.55
C PRO A 136 -2.41 -14.00 -9.22
N ASN A 137 -2.79 -15.18 -8.72
CA ASN A 137 -2.26 -15.76 -7.48
C ASN A 137 -2.38 -14.84 -6.25
N ALA A 138 -3.23 -13.82 -6.28
CA ALA A 138 -3.42 -12.90 -5.16
C ALA A 138 -4.46 -13.44 -4.19
N ALA A 139 -4.28 -13.13 -2.90
CA ALA A 139 -5.24 -13.38 -1.85
C ALA A 139 -5.57 -12.09 -1.11
N PHE A 140 -6.80 -11.92 -0.64
CA PHE A 140 -7.15 -10.73 0.14
C PHE A 140 -8.27 -10.94 1.14
N LEU A 141 -8.29 -10.11 2.18
CA LEU A 141 -9.35 -10.04 3.18
C LEU A 141 -9.78 -8.58 3.38
N LEU A 142 -11.04 -8.29 3.09
CA LEU A 142 -11.66 -6.98 3.32
C LEU A 142 -12.23 -6.95 4.73
N SER A 143 -11.46 -6.48 5.70
CA SER A 143 -11.95 -6.31 7.07
C SER A 143 -11.15 -5.23 7.80
N ASP A 144 -11.54 -4.93 9.04
CA ASP A 144 -10.78 -4.05 9.92
C ASP A 144 -10.17 -4.80 11.10
N PHE A 145 -9.53 -4.06 12.03
CA PHE A 145 -8.87 -4.62 13.19
C PHE A 145 -9.74 -5.49 14.09
N THR A 146 -11.06 -5.36 14.03
CA THR A 146 -11.97 -6.17 14.84
C THR A 146 -12.08 -7.59 14.29
N ARG A 147 -11.70 -7.83 13.03
CA ARG A 147 -11.90 -9.09 12.32
C ARG A 147 -10.68 -9.52 11.50
N LEU A 148 -9.58 -9.73 12.21
CA LEU A 148 -8.34 -10.30 11.68
C LEU A 148 -8.28 -11.84 11.77
N GLN A 149 -9.22 -12.46 12.49
CA GLN A 149 -9.22 -13.91 12.74
C GLN A 149 -9.12 -14.77 11.46
N PRO A 150 -9.83 -14.48 10.35
CA PRO A 150 -9.70 -15.28 9.13
C PRO A 150 -8.29 -15.30 8.56
N LEU A 151 -7.55 -14.19 8.67
CA LEU A 151 -6.15 -14.09 8.22
C LEU A 151 -5.21 -14.94 9.08
N VAL A 152 -5.52 -15.11 10.37
CA VAL A 152 -4.72 -15.97 11.27
C VAL A 152 -5.09 -17.44 11.09
N GLN A 153 -6.39 -17.73 10.95
CA GLN A 153 -6.93 -19.08 10.93
C GLN A 153 -6.82 -19.77 9.55
N CYS A 154 -6.49 -19.02 8.49
CA CYS A 154 -6.14 -19.62 7.20
C CYS A 154 -4.84 -20.44 7.26
N GLY A 155 -4.08 -20.38 8.36
CA GLY A 155 -2.92 -21.23 8.62
C GLY A 155 -1.66 -20.83 7.87
N ARG A 156 -1.71 -19.77 7.05
CA ARG A 156 -0.53 -19.25 6.34
C ARG A 156 0.45 -18.58 7.31
N ARG A 157 1.73 -18.62 6.93
CA ARG A 157 2.81 -17.86 7.54
C ARG A 157 3.57 -17.15 6.44
N PHE A 158 4.10 -15.98 6.73
CA PHE A 158 4.65 -15.08 5.72
C PHE A 158 6.13 -14.83 5.99
N ASP A 159 6.93 -14.86 4.93
CA ASP A 159 8.36 -14.57 4.93
C ASP A 159 8.64 -13.07 4.81
N LEU A 160 7.68 -12.32 4.25
CA LEU A 160 7.67 -10.87 4.17
C LEU A 160 6.33 -10.32 4.64
N ILE A 161 6.36 -9.40 5.62
CA ILE A 161 5.18 -8.63 6.03
C ILE A 161 5.46 -7.15 5.84
N VAL A 162 4.74 -6.49 4.93
CA VAL A 162 4.75 -5.03 4.74
C VAL A 162 3.54 -4.42 5.44
N ILE A 163 3.75 -3.32 6.15
CA ILE A 163 2.72 -2.65 6.95
C ILE A 163 2.71 -1.16 6.58
N ASP A 164 1.56 -0.61 6.17
CA ASP A 164 1.35 0.84 5.96
C ASP A 164 0.27 1.40 6.92
N PRO A 165 0.59 1.59 8.21
CA PRO A 165 -0.41 2.00 9.19
C PRO A 165 -1.05 3.35 8.85
N PRO A 166 -2.36 3.54 9.15
CA PRO A 166 -3.02 4.82 9.04
C PRO A 166 -2.57 5.76 10.18
N TRP A 167 -1.31 6.20 10.14
CA TRP A 167 -0.69 7.04 11.16
C TRP A 167 -1.49 8.29 11.50
N GLU A 168 -1.53 8.65 12.78
CA GLU A 168 -2.25 9.83 13.23
C GLU A 168 -1.77 11.11 12.55
N ASN A 169 -2.66 11.80 11.83
CA ASN A 169 -2.38 13.11 11.28
C ASN A 169 -3.32 14.19 11.84
N LYS A 170 -2.74 15.33 12.23
CA LYS A 170 -3.46 16.47 12.83
C LYS A 170 -4.40 17.14 11.80
N SER A 171 -4.13 17.00 10.51
CA SER A 171 -5.02 17.45 9.43
C SER A 171 -6.25 16.55 9.29
N VAL A 172 -6.07 15.22 9.38
CA VAL A 172 -7.14 14.22 9.27
C VAL A 172 -8.09 14.27 10.47
N LYS A 173 -7.61 14.67 11.66
CA LYS A 173 -8.47 14.93 12.83
C LYS A 173 -9.62 15.93 12.57
N ARG A 174 -9.49 16.80 11.56
CA ARG A 174 -10.54 17.79 11.24
C ARG A 174 -11.60 17.27 10.27
N SER A 175 -11.41 16.13 9.60
CA SER A 175 -12.32 15.66 8.55
C SER A 175 -13.42 14.69 9.02
N ARG A 176 -13.43 14.21 10.27
CA ARG A 176 -14.45 13.29 10.86
C ARG A 176 -14.73 11.97 10.09
N ARG A 177 -14.12 11.74 8.91
CA ARG A 177 -14.42 10.62 8.00
C ARG A 177 -13.76 9.28 8.37
N TYR A 178 -12.93 9.22 9.42
CA TYR A 178 -12.32 7.98 9.88
C TYR A 178 -12.40 7.87 11.40
N SER A 179 -12.81 6.69 11.90
CA SER A 179 -12.59 6.31 13.30
C SER A 179 -11.08 6.33 13.56
N PHE A 180 -10.67 7.08 14.59
CA PHE A 180 -9.26 7.24 14.91
C PHE A 180 -8.68 5.89 15.37
N LEU A 181 -7.57 5.47 14.78
CA LEU A 181 -6.79 4.33 15.26
C LEU A 181 -5.58 4.85 16.07
N PRO A 182 -5.63 4.82 17.41
CA PRO A 182 -4.45 5.11 18.23
C PRO A 182 -3.29 4.18 17.85
N SER A 183 -2.06 4.71 17.78
CA SER A 183 -0.88 3.90 17.44
C SER A 183 -0.72 2.69 18.36
N SER A 184 -1.14 2.78 19.63
CA SER A 184 -1.13 1.66 20.57
C SER A 184 -1.99 0.46 20.13
N GLN A 185 -3.03 0.70 19.31
CA GLN A 185 -3.85 -0.38 18.76
C GLN A 185 -3.11 -1.23 17.74
N LEU A 186 -2.05 -0.70 17.11
CA LEU A 186 -1.21 -1.48 16.20
C LEU A 186 -0.62 -2.71 16.88
N LYS A 187 -0.31 -2.64 18.18
CA LYS A 187 0.19 -3.79 18.97
C LYS A 187 -0.74 -5.01 18.91
N ARG A 188 -2.05 -4.82 18.65
CA ARG A 188 -3.02 -5.93 18.51
C ARG A 188 -2.89 -6.71 17.21
N LEU A 189 -2.11 -6.24 16.22
CA LEU A 189 -1.85 -7.04 15.03
C LEU A 189 -1.12 -8.33 15.45
N PRO A 190 -1.60 -9.50 15.00
CA PRO A 190 -1.06 -10.79 15.41
C PRO A 190 0.21 -11.14 14.61
N ILE A 191 1.18 -10.23 14.52
CA ILE A 191 2.43 -10.43 13.78
C ILE A 191 3.14 -11.72 14.20
N PRO A 192 3.30 -12.06 15.50
CA PRO A 192 3.92 -13.33 15.89
C PRO A 192 3.19 -14.58 15.37
N SER A 193 1.88 -14.49 15.14
CA SER A 193 1.07 -15.58 14.59
C SER A 193 1.05 -15.61 13.06
N LEU A 194 1.51 -14.55 12.39
CA LEU A 194 1.52 -14.43 10.93
C LEU A 194 2.93 -14.60 10.35
N ALA A 195 3.96 -14.21 11.09
CA ALA A 195 5.35 -14.28 10.65
C ALA A 195 5.87 -15.72 10.64
N SER A 196 6.53 -16.12 9.54
CA SER A 196 7.40 -17.31 9.52
C SER A 196 8.69 -17.04 10.32
N GLN A 197 9.50 -18.08 10.52
CA GLN A 197 10.82 -17.90 11.14
C GLN A 197 11.69 -17.01 10.25
N ASP A 198 12.38 -16.02 10.86
CA ASP A 198 13.23 -15.06 10.15
C ASP A 198 12.48 -14.17 9.13
N CYS A 199 11.16 -14.05 9.29
CA CYS A 199 10.31 -13.15 8.52
C CYS A 199 10.85 -11.72 8.54
N LEU A 200 10.93 -11.10 7.37
CA LEU A 200 11.22 -9.68 7.22
C LEU A 200 9.94 -8.89 7.44
N VAL A 201 9.94 -8.02 8.45
CA VAL A 201 8.84 -7.10 8.75
C VAL A 201 9.25 -5.70 8.34
N VAL A 202 8.47 -5.07 7.46
CA VAL A 202 8.74 -3.74 6.92
C VAL A 202 7.56 -2.83 7.26
N THR A 203 7.83 -1.66 7.82
CA THR A 203 6.78 -0.72 8.24
C THR A 203 7.03 0.66 7.66
N TRP A 204 6.07 1.17 6.88
CA TRP A 204 6.07 2.56 6.43
C TRP A 204 5.83 3.49 7.62
N VAL A 205 6.62 4.55 7.72
CA VAL A 205 6.54 5.55 8.78
C VAL A 205 6.61 6.96 8.20
N THR A 206 5.64 7.79 8.57
CA THR A 206 5.66 9.23 8.26
C THR A 206 6.87 9.93 8.89
N ASN A 207 7.23 11.13 8.43
CA ASN A 207 8.33 11.94 9.00
C ASN A 207 8.10 12.52 10.41
N ARG A 208 7.31 11.84 11.25
CA ARG A 208 7.10 12.21 12.65
C ARG A 208 8.00 11.34 13.54
N PRO A 209 8.97 11.93 14.25
CA PRO A 209 9.89 11.19 15.12
C PRO A 209 9.19 10.35 16.18
N SER A 210 8.01 10.78 16.65
CA SER A 210 7.22 10.00 17.61
C SER A 210 6.74 8.66 17.03
N HIS A 211 6.39 8.60 15.74
CA HIS A 211 5.99 7.33 15.10
C HIS A 211 7.22 6.44 14.87
N LEU A 212 8.35 7.02 14.47
CA LEU A 212 9.60 6.28 14.31
C LEU A 212 10.05 5.64 15.63
N ARG A 213 10.10 6.43 16.71
CA ARG A 213 10.38 5.93 18.07
C ARG A 213 9.39 4.87 18.51
N PHE A 214 8.09 5.07 18.26
CA PHE A 214 7.09 4.05 18.59
C PHE A 214 7.35 2.72 17.87
N VAL A 215 7.72 2.74 16.59
CA VAL A 215 8.04 1.51 15.85
C VAL A 215 9.29 0.84 16.44
N HIS A 216 10.38 1.59 16.61
CA HIS A 216 11.67 1.08 17.11
C HIS A 216 11.61 0.61 18.57
N ASP A 217 11.06 1.43 19.45
CA ASP A 217 11.21 1.27 20.91
C ASP A 217 10.04 0.50 21.54
N GLU A 218 8.90 0.40 20.85
CA GLU A 218 7.69 -0.20 21.42
C GLU A 218 7.06 -1.29 20.56
N LEU A 219 6.83 -1.03 19.27
CA LEU A 219 6.03 -1.92 18.42
C LEU A 219 6.83 -3.17 18.04
N TYR A 220 8.05 -3.00 17.52
CA TYR A 220 8.90 -4.11 17.12
C TYR A 220 9.32 -4.98 18.32
N PRO A 221 9.79 -4.42 19.45
CA PRO A 221 10.05 -5.20 20.65
C PRO A 221 8.83 -5.97 21.15
N HIS A 222 7.63 -5.38 21.09
CA HIS A 222 6.39 -6.06 21.49
C HIS A 222 6.08 -7.29 20.62
N TRP A 223 6.40 -7.23 19.33
CA TRP A 223 6.21 -8.37 18.41
C TRP A 223 7.40 -9.34 18.36
N GLY A 224 8.48 -9.12 19.12
CA GLY A 224 9.69 -9.92 18.97
C GLY A 224 10.43 -9.67 17.65
N VAL A 225 10.28 -8.48 17.08
CA VAL A 225 10.98 -8.05 15.86
C VAL A 225 12.22 -7.25 16.27
N GLN A 226 13.38 -7.64 15.74
CA GLN A 226 14.62 -6.90 15.87
C GLN A 226 14.73 -5.88 14.73
N VAL A 227 14.92 -4.61 15.05
CA VAL A 227 15.21 -3.57 14.04
C VAL A 227 16.53 -3.88 13.35
N LEU A 228 16.54 -3.79 12.01
CA LEU A 228 17.73 -4.00 11.17
C LEU A 228 18.22 -2.70 10.53
N ALA A 229 17.31 -1.93 9.92
CA ALA A 229 17.67 -0.77 9.10
C ALA A 229 16.50 0.22 8.96
N ASP A 230 16.83 1.49 8.71
CA ASP A 230 15.89 2.49 8.21
C ASP A 230 16.22 2.79 6.74
N TRP A 231 15.24 2.63 5.85
CA TRP A 231 15.32 3.02 4.44
C TRP A 231 14.48 4.26 4.16
N PHE A 232 14.77 4.94 3.04
CA PHE A 232 14.12 6.20 2.68
C PHE A 232 13.55 6.15 1.27
N TRP A 233 12.24 6.23 1.14
CA TRP A 233 11.59 6.46 -0.15
C TRP A 233 11.56 7.94 -0.46
N VAL A 234 12.30 8.37 -1.47
CA VAL A 234 12.40 9.74 -1.97
C VAL A 234 11.53 9.91 -3.21
N LYS A 235 10.79 11.01 -3.21
CA LYS A 235 9.82 11.38 -4.24
C LYS A 235 10.42 12.45 -5.14
N VAL A 236 10.52 12.12 -6.43
CA VAL A 236 11.02 13.03 -7.46
C VAL A 236 9.96 13.28 -8.54
N THR A 237 10.14 14.31 -9.35
CA THR A 237 9.38 14.57 -10.57
C THR A 237 9.88 13.67 -11.71
N THR A 238 9.19 13.68 -12.85
CA THR A 238 9.67 13.01 -14.08
C THR A 238 11.01 13.57 -14.58
N SER A 239 11.38 14.78 -14.17
CA SER A 239 12.69 15.38 -14.43
C SER A 239 13.77 15.03 -13.38
N GLY A 240 13.44 14.26 -12.35
CA GLY A 240 14.37 13.88 -11.28
C GLY A 240 14.55 14.92 -10.16
N GLU A 241 13.77 16.01 -10.17
CA GLU A 241 13.80 17.03 -9.12
C GLU A 241 12.95 16.59 -7.91
N TYR A 242 13.32 17.00 -6.69
CA TYR A 242 12.49 16.70 -5.53
C TYR A 242 11.10 17.34 -5.63
N VAL A 243 10.05 16.58 -5.34
CA VAL A 243 8.66 17.11 -5.32
C VAL A 243 8.43 18.21 -4.28
N PHE A 244 9.29 18.26 -3.26
CA PHE A 244 9.40 19.37 -2.30
C PHE A 244 10.88 19.63 -2.02
N PRO A 245 11.30 20.87 -1.74
CA PRO A 245 12.67 21.13 -1.32
C PRO A 245 13.07 20.24 -0.13
N ILE A 246 14.23 19.59 -0.20
CA ILE A 246 14.70 18.66 0.84
C ILE A 246 14.75 19.31 2.23
N ASP A 247 15.10 20.59 2.28
CA ASP A 247 15.21 21.41 3.51
C ASP A 247 13.90 22.09 3.92
N SER A 248 12.77 21.76 3.28
CA SER A 248 11.45 22.29 3.65
C SER A 248 11.10 21.99 5.11
N GLN A 249 10.53 22.97 5.80
CA GLN A 249 10.17 22.88 7.22
C GLN A 249 8.89 22.07 7.47
N HIS A 250 8.02 21.94 6.47
CA HIS A 250 6.68 21.38 6.65
C HIS A 250 6.47 20.03 5.96
N LYS A 251 7.00 19.87 4.75
CA LYS A 251 6.86 18.66 3.95
C LYS A 251 8.23 18.23 3.47
N LYS A 252 8.62 17.00 3.78
CA LYS A 252 9.83 16.39 3.25
C LYS A 252 9.49 15.61 1.98
N PRO A 253 10.40 15.56 0.99
CA PRO A 253 10.20 14.79 -0.23
C PRO A 253 10.49 13.29 -0.01
N TYR A 254 10.50 12.80 1.22
CA TYR A 254 10.78 11.39 1.51
C TYR A 254 9.86 10.84 2.59
N GLU A 255 9.73 9.52 2.67
CA GLU A 255 9.11 8.77 3.77
C GLU A 255 10.08 7.67 4.24
N ILE A 256 9.86 7.16 5.45
CA ILE A 256 10.76 6.20 6.09
C ILE A 256 10.16 4.80 5.98
N LEU A 257 10.98 3.80 5.72
CA LEU A 257 10.66 2.39 5.96
C LEU A 257 11.55 1.88 7.08
N VAL A 258 10.96 1.34 8.14
CA VAL A 258 11.71 0.61 9.15
C VAL A 258 11.68 -0.86 8.75
N LEU A 259 12.85 -1.50 8.69
CA LEU A 259 13.00 -2.91 8.39
C LEU A 259 13.43 -3.64 9.67
N GLY A 260 12.78 -4.76 9.95
CA GLY A 260 13.09 -5.60 11.11
C GLY A 260 12.94 -7.08 10.80
N ARG A 261 13.53 -7.92 11.64
CA ARG A 261 13.50 -9.37 11.53
C ARG A 261 12.70 -9.94 12.69
N TYR A 262 11.68 -10.75 12.40
CA TYR A 262 11.00 -11.49 13.45
C TYR A 262 11.90 -12.62 13.97
N CYS A 263 12.18 -12.59 15.27
CA CYS A 263 13.01 -13.57 15.95
C CYS A 263 12.14 -14.37 16.92
N SER A 264 11.76 -15.60 16.53
CA SER A 264 11.10 -16.50 17.47
C SER A 264 12.02 -16.82 18.64
N ALA A 265 11.46 -16.85 19.86
CA ALA A 265 12.18 -17.13 21.09
C ALA A 265 12.81 -18.54 21.14
N ASP A 266 12.46 -19.42 20.19
CA ASP A 266 12.78 -20.84 20.18
C ASP A 266 13.97 -21.22 19.26
N THR A 267 14.97 -20.35 19.16
CA THR A 267 16.05 -20.51 18.17
C THR A 267 17.33 -21.11 18.76
N SER A 268 17.37 -22.45 18.78
CA SER A 268 18.60 -23.27 18.87
C SER A 268 19.31 -23.45 17.52
N ARG A 269 18.79 -22.83 16.44
CA ARG A 269 19.37 -22.90 15.10
C ARG A 269 20.48 -21.86 14.95
N LYS A 270 21.61 -22.30 14.37
CA LYS A 270 22.67 -21.40 13.90
C LYS A 270 22.05 -20.43 12.89
N PRO A 271 22.43 -19.14 12.87
CA PRO A 271 21.96 -18.23 11.85
C PRO A 271 22.30 -18.83 10.48
N SER A 272 21.27 -19.13 9.70
CA SER A 272 21.38 -19.33 8.26
C SER A 272 22.12 -18.14 7.65
N GLU A 273 22.59 -18.26 6.42
CA GLU A 273 23.16 -17.14 5.63
C GLU A 273 22.08 -16.09 5.33
N ILE A 274 21.58 -15.41 6.36
CA ILE A 274 20.57 -14.37 6.24
C ILE A 274 21.24 -13.18 5.55
N PRO A 275 20.70 -12.71 4.41
CA PRO A 275 21.27 -11.56 3.71
C PRO A 275 21.34 -10.35 4.63
N LYS A 276 22.52 -9.74 4.70
CA LYS A 276 22.72 -8.50 5.47
C LYS A 276 21.94 -7.37 4.81
N ILE A 277 21.13 -6.67 5.58
CA ILE A 277 20.41 -5.48 5.14
C ILE A 277 21.27 -4.26 5.47
N GLU A 278 21.53 -3.43 4.46
CA GLU A 278 22.23 -2.17 4.64
C GLU A 278 21.30 -1.11 5.25
N ASP A 279 21.86 -0.28 6.12
CA ASP A 279 21.14 0.82 6.75
C ASP A 279 21.21 2.08 5.86
N LYS A 280 20.15 2.89 5.89
CA LYS A 280 20.03 4.16 5.14
C LYS A 280 20.01 4.03 3.62
N CYS A 281 19.53 2.90 3.10
CA CYS A 281 19.26 2.77 1.66
C CYS A 281 18.21 3.78 1.20
N VAL A 282 18.32 4.19 -0.07
CA VAL A 282 17.41 5.15 -0.71
C VAL A 282 16.69 4.46 -1.86
N ILE A 283 15.36 4.61 -1.89
CA ILE A 283 14.49 4.24 -3.01
C ILE A 283 14.01 5.54 -3.64
N VAL A 284 14.13 5.69 -4.96
CA VAL A 284 13.64 6.89 -5.67
C VAL A 284 12.49 6.48 -6.59
N SER A 285 11.39 7.23 -6.55
CA SER A 285 10.34 7.07 -7.55
C SER A 285 9.58 8.37 -7.81
N VAL A 286 8.90 8.43 -8.95
CA VAL A 286 7.84 9.41 -9.18
C VAL A 286 6.61 8.95 -8.39
N PRO A 287 6.02 9.78 -7.52
CA PRO A 287 4.83 9.38 -6.77
C PRO A 287 3.61 9.32 -7.69
N SER A 288 2.73 8.35 -7.44
CA SER A 288 1.43 8.28 -8.11
C SER A 288 0.59 9.54 -7.84
N ALA A 289 -0.26 9.88 -8.81
CA ALA A 289 -1.31 10.88 -8.64
C ALA A 289 -2.37 10.44 -7.61
N LEU A 290 -2.52 9.14 -7.38
CA LEU A 290 -3.43 8.58 -6.38
C LEU A 290 -2.87 8.80 -4.97
N HIS A 291 -3.67 9.46 -4.13
CA HIS A 291 -3.20 9.89 -2.81
C HIS A 291 -2.81 8.69 -1.92
N SER A 292 -1.62 8.80 -1.34
CA SER A 292 -1.04 7.81 -0.41
C SER A 292 -0.78 6.42 -1.02
N GLN A 293 -0.74 6.28 -2.35
CA GLN A 293 -0.23 5.07 -2.98
C GLN A 293 1.30 5.04 -2.82
N LYS A 294 1.80 3.94 -2.24
CA LYS A 294 3.23 3.66 -2.09
C LYS A 294 3.75 2.91 -3.33
N PRO A 295 5.05 3.02 -3.66
CA PRO A 295 5.65 2.16 -4.69
C PRO A 295 5.62 0.71 -4.23
N SER A 296 5.55 -0.23 -5.18
CA SER A 296 5.74 -1.65 -4.86
C SER A 296 7.16 -1.86 -4.31
N LEU A 297 7.25 -2.67 -3.25
CA LEU A 297 8.51 -3.05 -2.62
C LEU A 297 8.99 -4.44 -3.05
N SER A 298 8.22 -5.14 -3.90
CA SER A 298 8.47 -6.54 -4.25
C SER A 298 9.87 -6.76 -4.82
N GLU A 299 10.26 -6.01 -5.85
CA GLU A 299 11.58 -6.17 -6.49
C GLU A 299 12.74 -5.79 -5.57
N VAL A 300 12.60 -4.70 -4.81
CA VAL A 300 13.68 -4.21 -3.93
C VAL A 300 13.86 -5.05 -2.68
N LEU A 301 12.82 -5.78 -2.24
CA LEU A 301 12.88 -6.68 -1.09
C LEU A 301 13.14 -8.14 -1.46
N ARG A 302 12.90 -8.55 -2.72
CA ARG A 302 13.12 -9.91 -3.24
C ARG A 302 14.50 -10.50 -2.87
N PRO A 303 15.63 -9.77 -2.94
CA PRO A 303 16.94 -10.32 -2.57
C PRO A 303 17.05 -10.76 -1.10
N PHE A 304 16.18 -10.26 -0.22
CA PHE A 304 16.24 -10.52 1.23
C PHE A 304 15.27 -11.61 1.70
N VAL A 305 14.33 -12.02 0.85
CA VAL A 305 13.29 -13.01 1.17
C VAL A 305 13.20 -14.18 0.18
N GLY A 306 13.72 -14.02 -1.05
CA GLY A 306 13.66 -15.03 -2.10
C GLY A 306 12.47 -14.86 -3.06
N ALA A 307 12.53 -15.49 -4.23
CA ALA A 307 11.52 -15.36 -5.28
C ALA A 307 10.18 -16.04 -4.94
N GLU A 308 10.22 -17.05 -4.09
CA GLU A 308 9.06 -17.88 -3.70
C GLU A 308 8.52 -17.52 -2.30
N ALA A 309 8.88 -16.34 -1.79
CA ALA A 309 8.47 -15.87 -0.47
C ALA A 309 6.95 -15.66 -0.37
N GLU A 310 6.34 -16.15 0.71
CA GLU A 310 4.95 -15.82 1.03
C GLU A 310 4.89 -14.39 1.57
N CYS A 311 4.22 -13.50 0.83
CA CYS A 311 4.19 -12.06 1.13
C CYS A 311 2.82 -11.62 1.65
N LEU A 312 2.83 -10.77 2.68
CA LEU A 312 1.64 -10.15 3.27
C LEU A 312 1.75 -8.63 3.28
N GLU A 313 0.71 -7.93 2.82
CA GLU A 313 0.56 -6.49 3.00
C GLU A 313 -0.61 -6.19 3.96
N LEU A 314 -0.30 -5.52 5.07
CA LEU A 314 -1.28 -5.04 6.06
C LEU A 314 -1.60 -3.56 5.85
N PHE A 315 -2.88 -3.20 5.99
CA PHE A 315 -3.45 -1.91 5.58
C PHE A 315 -3.38 -1.65 4.07
N ALA A 316 -3.37 -2.74 3.31
CA ALA A 316 -3.30 -2.70 1.87
C ALA A 316 -4.47 -1.90 1.28
N ARG A 317 -4.18 -1.25 0.15
CA ARG A 317 -5.16 -0.56 -0.71
C ARG A 317 -5.13 -1.04 -2.16
N SER A 318 -4.08 -1.75 -2.49
CA SER A 318 -3.85 -2.41 -3.77
C SER A 318 -3.48 -3.86 -3.48
N LEU A 319 -3.69 -4.70 -4.46
CA LEU A 319 -3.33 -6.12 -4.47
C LEU A 319 -2.15 -6.25 -5.41
N GLN A 320 -1.21 -7.12 -5.06
CA GLN A 320 -0.08 -7.46 -5.91
C GLN A 320 -0.17 -8.94 -6.30
N PRO A 321 0.30 -9.33 -7.50
CA PRO A 321 0.40 -10.73 -7.87
C PRO A 321 1.16 -11.53 -6.81
N ARG A 322 0.66 -12.71 -6.45
CA ARG A 322 1.26 -13.60 -5.43
C ARG A 322 1.30 -13.07 -3.98
N TRP A 323 0.66 -11.94 -3.68
CA TRP A 323 0.60 -11.40 -2.32
C TRP A 323 -0.73 -11.73 -1.64
N THR A 324 -0.68 -11.90 -0.32
CA THR A 324 -1.86 -11.77 0.53
C THR A 324 -2.00 -10.32 0.98
N SER A 325 -3.18 -9.73 0.89
CA SER A 325 -3.42 -8.33 1.25
C SER A 325 -4.58 -8.22 2.25
N TRP A 326 -4.42 -7.40 3.27
CA TRP A 326 -5.48 -7.15 4.26
C TRP A 326 -5.67 -5.67 4.52
N GLY A 327 -6.93 -5.23 4.55
CA GLY A 327 -7.29 -3.88 4.93
C GLY A 327 -8.77 -3.58 4.68
N ASN A 328 -9.27 -2.52 5.30
CA ASN A 328 -10.64 -2.04 5.12
C ASN A 328 -10.84 -1.25 3.82
N GLU A 329 -9.75 -1.02 3.08
CA GLU A 329 -9.72 -0.38 1.76
C GLU A 329 -8.96 -1.27 0.74
N VAL A 330 -8.86 -2.59 0.99
CA VAL A 330 -7.93 -3.50 0.25
C VAL A 330 -8.13 -3.55 -1.27
N LEU A 331 -9.32 -3.22 -1.76
CA LEU A 331 -9.65 -3.16 -3.19
C LEU A 331 -9.68 -1.73 -3.77
N LYS A 332 -9.26 -0.71 -3.01
CA LYS A 332 -9.41 0.71 -3.39
C LYS A 332 -8.74 1.07 -4.71
N PHE A 333 -7.59 0.48 -5.00
CA PHE A 333 -6.85 0.67 -6.25
C PHE A 333 -7.01 -0.52 -7.19
N GLN A 334 -8.12 -1.26 -7.07
CA GLN A 334 -8.47 -2.37 -7.95
C GLN A 334 -9.65 -2.09 -8.87
N HIS A 335 -10.21 -0.88 -8.85
CA HIS A 335 -11.26 -0.53 -9.79
C HIS A 335 -10.76 -0.62 -11.24
N ILE A 336 -11.59 -1.17 -12.13
CA ILE A 336 -11.25 -1.44 -13.54
C ILE A 336 -10.68 -0.22 -14.28
N SER A 337 -11.12 0.99 -13.91
CA SER A 337 -10.67 2.25 -14.52
C SER A 337 -9.19 2.60 -14.28
N TYR A 338 -8.51 1.88 -13.39
CA TYR A 338 -7.07 2.05 -13.16
C TYR A 338 -6.21 1.14 -14.04
N PHE A 339 -6.83 0.30 -14.88
CA PHE A 339 -6.15 -0.71 -15.67
C PHE A 339 -6.45 -0.53 -17.15
N ASN A 340 -5.41 -0.71 -17.96
CA ASN A 340 -5.58 -1.02 -19.37
C ASN A 340 -5.70 -2.54 -19.47
N LEU A 341 -6.86 -3.01 -19.92
CA LEU A 341 -7.12 -4.45 -20.04
C LEU A 341 -6.75 -4.93 -21.43
N THR A 342 -5.77 -5.82 -21.51
CA THR A 342 -5.44 -6.54 -22.74
C THR A 342 -6.08 -7.94 -22.70
N PRO A 343 -6.86 -8.34 -23.71
CA PRO A 343 -7.41 -9.69 -23.79
C PRO A 343 -6.29 -10.75 -23.87
N ALA A 344 -6.51 -11.92 -23.26
CA ALA A 344 -5.57 -13.05 -23.24
C ALA A 344 -5.03 -13.46 -24.60
N GLU A 345 -5.87 -13.31 -25.60
CA GLU A 345 -5.74 -14.02 -26.87
C GLU A 345 -4.75 -13.33 -27.81
N ALA A 346 -4.36 -12.08 -27.54
CA ALA A 346 -3.41 -11.32 -28.36
C ALA A 346 -1.93 -11.72 -28.13
N CYS A 347 -1.57 -12.38 -27.02
CA CYS A 347 -0.19 -12.78 -26.73
C CYS A 347 0.26 -14.08 -27.43
N LYS A 348 -0.54 -14.66 -28.35
CA LYS A 348 -0.17 -15.92 -29.02
C LYS A 348 0.59 -15.75 -30.35
N ASP A 349 0.64 -14.55 -30.91
CA ASP A 349 1.24 -14.33 -32.24
C ASP A 349 2.58 -13.58 -32.25
N GLU A 350 3.11 -13.12 -31.11
CA GLU A 350 4.45 -12.51 -31.04
C GLU A 350 5.31 -13.10 -29.92
N ALA A 351 5.71 -14.36 -30.08
CA ALA A 351 6.88 -14.89 -29.39
C ALA A 351 8.13 -14.68 -30.27
N THR A 352 8.58 -13.42 -30.39
CA THR A 352 9.97 -13.12 -30.68
C THR A 352 10.62 -12.60 -29.40
N ASP A 353 11.58 -13.38 -28.93
CA ASP A 353 12.55 -13.17 -27.85
C ASP A 353 12.80 -11.69 -27.47
N ASP A 354 11.95 -11.12 -26.61
CA ASP A 354 12.32 -10.05 -25.67
C ASP A 354 11.37 -10.06 -24.46
N CYS A 355 11.92 -9.71 -23.31
CA CYS A 355 11.42 -10.11 -22.00
C CYS A 355 10.46 -9.06 -21.40
N THR A 356 9.14 -9.27 -21.45
CA THR A 356 8.15 -8.57 -20.59
C THR A 356 6.94 -9.45 -20.27
N ASP A 357 6.68 -9.65 -18.97
CA ASP A 357 5.54 -10.40 -18.41
C ASP A 357 4.21 -9.65 -18.68
N GLU A 358 3.38 -10.16 -19.59
CA GLU A 358 1.97 -9.76 -19.72
C GLU A 358 1.04 -10.98 -19.49
N PHE A 359 0.12 -10.84 -18.53
CA PHE A 359 -0.79 -11.90 -18.09
C PHE A 359 -2.18 -11.79 -18.73
N SER A 360 -2.72 -12.93 -19.16
CA SER A 360 -3.77 -13.09 -20.19
C SER A 360 -5.19 -13.42 -19.64
N VAL A 361 -6.29 -12.73 -20.02
CA VAL A 361 -7.71 -13.09 -19.66
C VAL A 361 -8.64 -13.44 -20.86
N PRO A 362 -9.44 -14.54 -20.89
CA PRO A 362 -10.37 -14.82 -22.00
C PRO A 362 -11.84 -14.49 -21.69
N LEU A 363 -12.62 -13.94 -22.65
CA LEU A 363 -14.10 -14.08 -22.67
C LEU A 363 -14.75 -14.10 -24.07
N ARG A 364 -15.75 -15.01 -24.12
CA ARG A 364 -16.76 -15.44 -25.11
C ARG A 364 -17.27 -14.49 -26.21
N GLU A 365 -17.54 -15.13 -27.37
CA GLU A 365 -18.29 -14.61 -28.52
C GLU A 365 -19.78 -14.36 -28.24
N PRO A 366 -20.39 -13.29 -28.80
CA PRO A 366 -21.84 -13.09 -28.80
C PRO A 366 -22.54 -13.90 -29.91
N GLY A 367 -23.62 -14.59 -29.52
CA GLY A 367 -24.44 -15.40 -30.42
C GLY A 367 -25.07 -14.61 -31.58
N LEU A 368 -24.96 -15.18 -32.77
CA LEU A 368 -25.61 -14.72 -34.01
C LEU A 368 -27.13 -14.89 -33.94
N PRO A 369 -27.93 -13.92 -34.44
CA PRO A 369 -29.36 -14.11 -34.65
C PRO A 369 -29.60 -14.97 -35.91
N ASN A 370 -30.36 -16.06 -35.74
CA ASN A 370 -30.84 -16.89 -36.85
C ASN A 370 -31.75 -16.07 -37.78
N ALA A 371 -31.30 -15.90 -39.02
CA ALA A 371 -32.15 -15.53 -40.14
C ALA A 371 -32.72 -16.81 -40.76
N SER A 372 -34.04 -16.98 -40.69
CA SER A 372 -34.76 -17.86 -41.58
C SER A 372 -36.15 -17.28 -41.89
N SER A 373 -36.32 -16.88 -43.13
CA SER A 373 -37.60 -16.79 -43.87
C SER A 373 -37.41 -17.64 -45.13
N PRO A 374 -38.45 -17.95 -45.93
CA PRO A 374 -39.85 -18.25 -45.63
C PRO A 374 -40.27 -19.61 -46.25
N LEU A 375 -41.40 -20.17 -45.81
CA LEU A 375 -42.49 -20.77 -46.61
C LEU A 375 -43.61 -21.26 -45.70
#